data_AF-C4XXG3-F1
#
_entry.id   AF-C4XXG3-F1
#
_cell.length_a   1.000
_cell.length_b   1.000
_cell.length_c   1.000
_cell.angle_alpha   90.00
_cell.angle_beta   90.00
_cell.angle_gamma   90.00
#
_symmetry.space_group_name_H-M   'P 1'
#
loop_
_entity.id
_entity.type
_entity.pdbx_description
1 polymer ?
#
loop_
_entity_poly.entity_id
_entity_poly.type
_entity_poly.pdbx_seq_one_letter_code
_entity_poly.pdbx_strand_id
1 'polypeptide(L)'
;MLTRPIIGARSLGLRPSFALQLARPLSLKPNFSKFKKIEQPPGHIVGTVNDAYKIPLVSHYEGSYHWTYERILAMSLLPLSVFQYGAGCDYPLVDTAFCLTLLFHAHSGFKSCIIDYIPERVYGFWHLAASRLLSLGSFVAMYGIYVLETTENGLFDLVSRVWGA
;
A
#
# COMPACT_ATOMS: atom_id res chain seq x y z
N MET A 1 0.82 16.97 -85.30
CA MET A 1 -0.62 17.16 -85.02
C MET A 1 -1.36 15.92 -85.48
N LEU A 2 -1.42 14.86 -84.66
CA LEU A 2 -2.30 13.70 -84.88
C LEU A 2 -2.74 13.11 -83.54
N THR A 3 -4.03 12.82 -83.49
CA THR A 3 -4.91 12.47 -82.38
C THR A 3 -4.71 11.03 -81.87
N ARG A 4 -4.89 10.82 -80.55
CA ARG A 4 -5.39 9.56 -79.99
C ARG A 4 -6.29 9.84 -78.78
N PRO A 5 -7.58 9.48 -78.83
CA PRO A 5 -8.41 9.31 -77.63
C PRO A 5 -8.29 7.86 -77.12
N ILE A 6 -8.76 7.62 -75.89
CA ILE A 6 -9.62 6.50 -75.46
C ILE A 6 -9.40 6.20 -73.96
N ILE A 7 -10.36 6.69 -73.17
CA ILE A 7 -11.09 6.00 -72.10
C ILE A 7 -10.24 5.13 -71.13
N GLY A 8 -9.89 5.72 -69.98
CA GLY A 8 -9.56 4.98 -68.77
C GLY A 8 -10.82 4.78 -67.92
N ALA A 9 -11.40 3.59 -67.95
CA ALA A 9 -12.52 3.20 -67.11
C ALA A 9 -12.14 3.31 -65.62
N ARG A 10 -12.83 4.18 -64.88
CA ARG A 10 -12.75 4.21 -63.41
C ARG A 10 -13.55 3.03 -62.87
N SER A 11 -12.89 1.92 -62.55
CA SER A 11 -13.50 0.88 -61.71
C SER A 11 -13.67 1.44 -60.29
N LEU A 12 -14.89 1.85 -59.95
CA LEU A 12 -15.32 2.07 -58.57
C LEU A 12 -15.30 0.72 -57.84
N GLY A 13 -14.14 0.38 -57.27
CA GLY A 13 -14.00 -0.77 -56.40
C GLY A 13 -14.74 -0.51 -55.08
N LEU A 14 -15.99 -0.96 -55.01
CA LEU A 14 -16.72 -1.14 -53.76
C LEU A 14 -15.97 -2.18 -52.92
N ARG A 15 -15.17 -1.72 -51.96
CA ARG A 15 -14.58 -2.59 -50.93
C ARG A 15 -15.72 -3.08 -50.03
N PRO A 16 -15.93 -4.39 -49.84
CA PRO A 16 -16.90 -4.86 -48.86
C PRO A 16 -16.35 -4.58 -47.46
N SER A 17 -16.86 -3.51 -46.85
CA SER A 17 -16.53 -3.05 -45.49
C SER A 17 -17.18 -3.90 -44.41
N PHE A 18 -16.99 -5.23 -44.42
CA PHE A 18 -17.47 -6.10 -43.33
C PHE A 18 -16.52 -7.27 -43.08
N ALA A 19 -15.23 -6.97 -42.88
CA ALA A 19 -14.38 -7.87 -42.12
C ALA A 19 -14.61 -7.56 -40.64
N LEU A 20 -15.41 -8.39 -39.95
CA LEU A 20 -15.44 -8.42 -38.48
C LEU A 20 -14.02 -8.74 -38.00
N GLN A 21 -13.24 -7.71 -37.70
CA GLN A 21 -12.00 -7.85 -36.95
C GLN A 21 -12.38 -8.35 -35.57
N LEU A 22 -12.29 -9.66 -35.35
CA LEU A 22 -12.20 -10.28 -34.03
C LEU A 22 -10.92 -9.75 -33.36
N ALA A 23 -10.99 -8.53 -32.85
CA ALA A 23 -9.98 -7.97 -31.97
C ALA A 23 -10.00 -8.82 -30.70
N ARG A 24 -9.03 -9.72 -30.53
CA ARG A 24 -8.76 -10.39 -29.25
C ARG A 24 -8.33 -9.28 -28.27
N PRO A 25 -9.18 -8.84 -27.33
CA PRO A 25 -8.83 -7.71 -26.48
C PRO A 25 -7.89 -8.12 -25.33
N LEU A 26 -7.66 -9.42 -25.15
CA LEU A 26 -6.84 -9.97 -24.07
C LEU A 26 -5.52 -10.52 -24.63
N SER A 27 -4.46 -9.75 -24.47
CA SER A 27 -3.10 -10.28 -24.53
C SER A 27 -2.80 -10.97 -23.21
N LEU A 28 -2.80 -12.32 -23.20
CA LEU A 28 -2.40 -13.15 -22.06
C LEU A 28 -0.87 -13.15 -21.83
N LYS A 29 -0.12 -12.28 -22.52
CA LYS A 29 1.32 -12.16 -22.29
C LYS A 29 1.55 -11.46 -20.95
N PRO A 30 2.16 -12.13 -19.97
CA PRO A 30 2.42 -11.50 -18.68
C PRO A 30 3.45 -10.37 -18.85
N ASN A 31 3.12 -9.17 -18.35
CA ASN A 31 4.04 -8.04 -18.33
C ASN A 31 4.67 -7.90 -16.93
N PHE A 32 5.93 -8.32 -16.80
CA PHE A 32 6.69 -8.26 -15.56
C PHE A 32 7.47 -6.96 -15.36
N SER A 33 7.27 -5.94 -16.20
CA SER A 33 8.02 -4.68 -16.11
C SER A 33 7.87 -3.98 -14.76
N LYS A 34 6.69 -4.06 -14.14
CA LYS A 34 6.38 -3.41 -12.86
C LYS A 34 7.13 -3.99 -11.65
N PHE A 35 7.65 -5.22 -11.76
CA PHE A 35 8.40 -5.85 -10.66
C PHE A 35 9.87 -5.44 -10.64
N LYS A 36 10.34 -4.78 -11.69
CA LYS A 36 11.70 -4.25 -11.76
C LYS A 36 11.83 -2.98 -10.93
N LYS A 37 13.03 -2.75 -10.40
CA LYS A 37 13.36 -1.50 -9.71
C LYS A 37 13.33 -0.34 -10.71
N ILE A 38 12.97 0.84 -10.22
CA ILE A 38 12.98 2.08 -10.99
C ILE A 38 14.44 2.52 -11.13
N GLU A 39 14.88 2.79 -12.36
CA GLU A 39 16.22 3.31 -12.63
C GLU A 39 16.34 4.74 -12.10
N GLN A 40 17.40 5.00 -11.33
CA GLN A 40 17.65 6.31 -10.72
C GLN A 40 18.68 7.06 -11.57
N PRO A 41 18.45 8.34 -11.92
CA PRO A 41 19.46 9.13 -12.62
C PRO A 41 20.68 9.38 -11.71
N PRO A 42 21.90 9.51 -12.27
CA PRO A 42 23.10 9.79 -11.50
C PRO A 42 22.96 11.11 -10.75
N GLY A 43 23.23 11.09 -9.44
CA GLY A 43 23.07 12.26 -8.57
C GLY A 43 21.63 12.67 -8.28
N HIS A 44 20.63 11.88 -8.69
CA HIS A 44 19.20 12.16 -8.50
C HIS A 44 18.75 13.53 -9.06
N ILE A 45 19.44 14.00 -10.11
CA ILE A 45 19.06 15.21 -10.83
C ILE A 45 17.90 14.83 -11.76
N VAL A 46 16.69 15.26 -11.39
CA VAL A 46 15.47 15.07 -12.18
C VAL A 46 15.13 16.40 -12.84
N GLY A 47 15.29 16.47 -14.17
CA GLY A 47 15.07 17.69 -14.95
C GLY A 47 16.38 18.40 -15.34
N THR A 48 16.24 19.61 -15.88
CA THR A 48 17.31 20.50 -16.33
C THR A 48 17.42 21.72 -15.41
N VAL A 49 18.51 22.49 -15.52
CA VAL A 49 18.74 23.71 -14.72
C VAL A 49 17.64 24.76 -14.92
N ASN A 50 16.92 24.71 -16.04
CA ASN A 50 15.86 25.65 -16.38
C ASN A 50 14.46 25.21 -15.91
N ASP A 51 14.33 24.00 -15.35
CA ASP A 51 13.04 23.50 -14.89
C ASP A 51 12.68 24.12 -13.52
N ALA A 52 11.48 24.67 -13.42
CA ALA A 52 10.97 25.23 -12.18
C ALA A 52 10.82 24.13 -11.11
N TYR A 53 11.17 24.45 -9.86
CA TYR A 53 10.99 23.57 -8.72
C TYR A 53 9.51 23.21 -8.54
N LYS A 54 9.21 21.91 -8.46
CA LYS A 54 7.87 21.41 -8.19
C LYS A 54 7.70 21.24 -6.68
N ILE A 55 6.89 22.11 -6.08
CA ILE A 55 6.57 22.02 -4.65
C ILE A 55 5.78 20.71 -4.44
N PRO A 56 6.20 19.84 -3.50
CA PRO A 56 5.45 18.64 -3.19
C PRO A 56 4.08 19.01 -2.61
N LEU A 57 3.08 18.17 -2.86
CA LEU A 57 1.76 18.31 -2.26
C LEU A 57 1.89 18.22 -0.74
N VAL A 58 1.42 19.26 -0.04
CA VAL A 58 1.39 19.27 1.43
C VAL A 58 0.38 18.23 1.92
N SER A 59 0.86 17.27 2.70
CA SER A 59 0.03 16.28 3.39
C SER A 59 0.24 16.44 4.90
N HIS A 60 -0.85 16.67 5.63
CA HIS A 60 -0.80 16.73 7.10
C HIS A 60 -0.40 15.38 7.73
N TYR A 61 -0.64 14.28 7.02
CA TYR A 61 -0.29 12.93 7.47
C TYR A 61 1.20 12.60 7.31
N GLU A 62 1.91 13.26 6.41
CA GLU A 62 3.35 13.05 6.15
C GLU A 62 4.23 14.06 6.93
N GLY A 63 3.61 14.88 7.79
CA GLY A 63 4.26 15.94 8.56
C GLY A 63 4.45 15.62 10.05
N SER A 64 4.61 16.66 10.86
CA SER A 64 4.85 16.55 12.31
C SER A 64 3.75 15.83 13.10
N TYR A 65 2.52 15.80 12.59
CA TYR A 65 1.40 15.13 13.26
C TYR A 65 1.62 13.63 13.44
N HIS A 66 2.17 12.93 12.45
CA HIS A 66 2.47 11.50 12.58
C HIS A 66 3.42 11.23 13.73
N TRP A 67 4.45 12.06 13.89
CA TRP A 67 5.39 11.98 15.02
C TRP A 67 4.66 12.14 16.36
N THR A 68 3.77 13.14 16.48
CA THR A 68 2.99 13.35 17.71
C THR A 68 2.09 12.15 18.02
N TYR A 69 1.41 11.57 17.02
CA TYR A 69 0.58 10.39 17.21
C TYR A 69 1.37 9.17 17.69
N GLU A 70 2.55 8.92 17.11
CA GLU A 70 3.43 7.85 17.57
C GLU A 70 3.83 8.03 19.04
N ARG A 71 4.15 9.25 19.46
CA ARG A 71 4.54 9.53 20.85
C ARG A 71 3.37 9.33 21.79
N ILE A 72 2.15 9.76 21.41
CA ILE A 72 0.94 9.53 22.22
C ILE A 72 0.70 8.04 22.39
N LEU A 73 0.76 7.24 21.32
CA LEU A 73 0.58 5.79 21.38
C LEU A 73 1.63 5.14 22.31
N ALA A 74 2.91 5.47 22.14
CA ALA A 74 3.98 4.95 22.99
C ALA A 74 3.82 5.33 24.46
N MET A 75 3.44 6.58 24.75
CA MET A 75 3.20 7.03 26.13
C MET A 75 1.95 6.40 26.74
N SER A 76 0.91 6.14 25.97
CA SER A 76 -0.30 5.46 26.44
C SER A 76 -0.10 3.97 26.73
N LEU A 77 0.83 3.31 26.01
CA LEU A 77 1.17 1.91 26.26
C LEU A 77 1.77 1.68 27.65
N LEU A 78 2.55 2.61 28.18
CA LEU A 78 3.18 2.51 29.51
C LEU A 78 2.16 2.23 30.64
N PRO A 79 1.18 3.13 30.91
CA PRO A 79 0.21 2.89 31.97
C PRO A 79 -0.71 1.70 31.69
N LEU A 80 -1.07 1.45 30.43
CA LEU A 80 -1.87 0.28 30.05
C LEU A 80 -1.12 -1.03 30.34
N SER A 81 0.18 -1.09 30.05
CA SER A 81 1.00 -2.28 30.34
C SER A 81 1.06 -2.54 31.84
N VAL A 82 1.37 -1.50 32.63
CA VAL A 82 1.49 -1.61 34.09
C VAL A 82 0.17 -2.04 34.72
N PHE A 83 -0.96 -1.49 34.25
CA PHE A 83 -2.28 -1.87 34.74
C PHE A 83 -2.56 -3.36 34.52
N GLN A 84 -2.29 -3.88 33.32
CA GLN A 84 -2.57 -5.28 32.99
C GLN A 84 -1.77 -6.27 33.84
N TYR A 85 -0.49 -6.00 34.04
CA TYR A 85 0.35 -6.85 34.90
C TYR A 85 -0.01 -6.76 36.40
N GLY A 86 -0.61 -5.64 36.85
CA GLY A 86 -0.95 -5.43 38.26
C GLY A 86 -2.38 -5.84 38.64
N ALA A 87 -3.35 -5.61 37.76
CA ALA A 87 -4.78 -5.79 38.03
C ALA A 87 -5.32 -7.15 37.55
N GLY A 88 -4.58 -7.89 36.74
CA GLY A 88 -5.01 -9.18 36.19
C GLY A 88 -5.91 -9.07 34.96
N CYS A 89 -6.41 -10.21 34.48
CA CYS A 89 -7.17 -10.34 33.22
C CYS A 89 -8.68 -10.04 33.35
N ASP A 90 -9.16 -9.61 34.51
CA ASP A 90 -10.59 -9.40 34.78
C ASP A 90 -11.19 -8.15 34.13
N TYR A 91 -10.40 -7.40 33.35
CA TYR A 91 -10.79 -6.12 32.72
C TYR A 91 -10.69 -6.17 31.18
N PRO A 92 -11.64 -6.83 30.47
CA PRO A 92 -11.59 -7.01 29.01
C PRO A 92 -11.50 -5.70 28.22
N LEU A 93 -12.17 -4.63 28.70
CA LEU A 93 -12.09 -3.33 28.04
C LEU A 93 -10.68 -2.74 28.06
N VAL A 94 -9.95 -2.94 29.16
CA VAL A 94 -8.58 -2.45 29.28
C VAL A 94 -7.65 -3.34 28.47
N ASP A 95 -7.93 -4.65 28.37
CA ASP A 95 -7.13 -5.58 27.56
C ASP A 95 -7.28 -5.25 26.07
N THR A 96 -8.53 -5.08 25.62
CA THR A 96 -8.85 -4.59 24.28
C THR A 96 -8.15 -3.25 23.99
N ALA A 97 -8.20 -2.29 24.92
CA ALA A 97 -7.54 -0.99 24.75
C ALA A 97 -6.01 -1.12 24.63
N PHE A 98 -5.39 -1.99 25.43
CA PHE A 98 -3.97 -2.31 25.34
C PHE A 98 -3.64 -2.93 23.97
N CYS A 99 -4.39 -3.96 23.57
CA CYS A 99 -4.21 -4.67 22.31
C CYS A 99 -4.29 -3.74 21.09
N LEU A 100 -5.32 -2.87 21.04
CA LEU A 100 -5.50 -1.92 19.94
C LEU A 100 -4.39 -0.87 19.93
N THR A 101 -4.02 -0.34 21.09
CA THR A 101 -2.93 0.65 21.19
C THR A 101 -1.60 0.04 20.73
N LEU A 102 -1.31 -1.19 21.15
CA LEU A 102 -0.14 -1.95 20.73
C LEU A 102 -0.15 -2.20 19.22
N LEU A 103 -1.29 -2.60 18.67
CA LEU A 103 -1.47 -2.83 17.24
C LEU A 103 -1.19 -1.55 16.42
N PHE A 104 -1.73 -0.41 16.83
CA PHE A 104 -1.48 0.87 16.13
C PHE A 104 -0.03 1.33 16.27
N HIS A 105 0.58 1.16 17.45
CA HIS A 105 1.99 1.47 17.66
C HIS A 105 2.89 0.61 16.75
N ALA A 106 2.65 -0.70 16.70
CA ALA A 106 3.37 -1.62 15.83
C ALA A 106 3.14 -1.32 14.34
N HIS A 107 1.90 -1.01 13.94
CA HIS A 107 1.58 -0.65 12.56
C HIS A 107 2.37 0.58 12.09
N SER A 108 2.39 1.64 12.92
CA SER A 108 3.15 2.86 12.60
C SER A 108 4.66 2.59 12.56
N GLY A 109 5.20 1.83 13.54
CA GLY A 109 6.62 1.44 13.54
C GLY A 109 7.04 0.65 12.30
N PHE A 110 6.26 -0.36 11.90
CA PHE A 110 6.52 -1.12 10.69
C PHE A 110 6.36 -0.27 9.42
N LYS A 111 5.41 0.66 9.40
CA LYS A 111 5.25 1.60 8.28
C LYS A 111 6.49 2.48 8.11
N SER A 112 7.06 2.99 9.21
CA SER A 112 8.33 3.73 9.22
C SER A 112 9.49 2.88 8.69
N CYS A 113 9.64 1.63 9.14
CA CYS A 113 10.66 0.72 8.59
C CYS A 113 10.50 0.48 7.07
N ILE A 114 9.27 0.33 6.57
CA ILE A 114 9.01 0.15 5.13
C ILE A 114 9.43 1.39 4.35
N ILE A 115 9.16 2.59 4.85
CA ILE A 115 9.52 3.85 4.19
C ILE A 115 11.04 4.00 4.09
N ASP A 116 11.78 3.66 5.16
CA ASP A 116 13.23 3.80 5.21
C ASP A 116 13.97 2.77 4.35
N TYR A 117 13.59 1.49 4.45
CA TYR A 117 14.33 0.40 3.80
C TYR A 117 13.81 0.02 2.41
N ILE A 118 12.53 0.30 2.12
CA ILE A 118 11.88 -0.02 0.84
C ILE A 118 11.31 1.28 0.25
N PRO A 119 12.13 2.27 -0.14
CA PRO A 119 11.64 3.55 -0.60
C PRO A 119 10.85 3.42 -1.91
N GLU A 120 9.72 4.11 -2.00
CA GLU A 120 8.81 4.07 -3.16
C GLU A 120 9.53 4.44 -4.46
N ARG A 121 10.46 5.41 -4.42
CA ARG A 121 11.21 5.88 -5.60
C ARG A 121 12.11 4.82 -6.25
N VAL A 122 12.49 3.77 -5.53
CA VAL A 122 13.37 2.69 -6.04
C VAL A 122 12.55 1.42 -6.29
N TYR A 123 11.70 1.07 -5.33
CA TYR A 123 11.02 -0.22 -5.28
C TYR A 123 9.61 -0.19 -5.87
N GLY A 124 9.02 1.00 -6.08
CA GLY A 124 7.74 1.21 -6.72
C GLY A 124 6.66 0.24 -6.23
N PHE A 125 6.33 -0.75 -7.06
CA PHE A 125 5.35 -1.79 -6.76
C PHE A 125 5.58 -2.49 -5.41
N TRP A 126 6.83 -2.82 -5.05
CA TRP A 126 7.13 -3.57 -3.83
C TRP A 126 6.89 -2.74 -2.56
N HIS A 127 7.13 -1.42 -2.60
CA HIS A 127 6.78 -0.52 -1.50
C HIS A 127 5.26 -0.51 -1.28
N LEU A 128 4.50 -0.40 -2.37
CA LEU A 128 3.05 -0.39 -2.32
C LEU A 128 2.51 -1.74 -1.82
N ALA A 129 3.03 -2.85 -2.35
CA ALA A 129 2.64 -4.19 -1.93
C ALA A 129 2.90 -4.42 -0.43
N ALA A 130 4.10 -4.08 0.06
CA ALA A 130 4.45 -4.19 1.47
C ALA A 130 3.54 -3.32 2.36
N SER A 131 3.30 -2.07 1.96
CA SER A 131 2.42 -1.16 2.70
C SER A 131 0.98 -1.66 2.76
N ARG A 132 0.44 -2.17 1.64
CA ARG A 132 -0.92 -2.71 1.58
C ARG A 132 -1.06 -4.01 2.35
N LEU A 133 -0.06 -4.87 2.27
CA LEU A 133 -0.01 -6.10 3.07
C LEU A 133 0.00 -5.79 4.57
N LEU A 134 0.79 -4.81 4.99
CA LEU A 134 0.81 -4.35 6.38
C LEU A 134 -0.57 -3.85 6.83
N SER A 135 -1.24 -3.00 6.03
CA SER A 135 -2.60 -2.55 6.34
C SER A 135 -3.60 -3.70 6.42
N LEU A 136 -3.55 -4.65 5.48
CA LEU A 136 -4.41 -5.84 5.51
C LEU A 136 -4.14 -6.68 6.76
N GLY A 137 -2.88 -6.94 7.09
CA GLY A 137 -2.48 -7.65 8.29
C GLY A 137 -2.99 -6.97 9.56
N SER A 138 -2.94 -5.64 9.64
CA SER A 138 -3.47 -4.89 10.77
C SER A 138 -4.99 -4.96 10.89
N PHE A 139 -5.75 -4.94 9.79
CA PHE A 139 -7.20 -5.16 9.84
C PHE A 139 -7.56 -6.58 10.28
N VAL A 140 -6.82 -7.58 9.79
CA VAL A 140 -6.99 -8.98 10.21
C VAL A 140 -6.66 -9.13 11.70
N ALA A 141 -5.57 -8.53 12.17
CA ALA A 141 -5.20 -8.54 13.58
C ALA A 141 -6.24 -7.85 14.46
N MET A 142 -6.81 -6.72 14.01
CA MET A 142 -7.90 -6.04 14.70
C MET A 142 -9.14 -6.93 14.85
N TYR A 143 -9.51 -7.66 13.80
CA TYR A 143 -10.57 -8.66 13.89
C TYR A 143 -10.20 -9.82 14.82
N GLY A 144 -8.93 -10.25 14.80
CA GLY A 144 -8.40 -11.24 15.74
C GLY A 144 -8.54 -10.81 17.20
N ILE A 145 -8.24 -9.56 17.53
CA ILE A 145 -8.45 -8.98 18.87
C ILE A 145 -9.93 -9.05 19.24
N TYR A 146 -10.82 -8.66 18.33
CA TYR A 146 -12.27 -8.74 18.57
C TYR A 146 -12.72 -10.18 18.90
N VAL A 147 -12.29 -11.17 18.13
CA VAL A 147 -12.63 -12.59 18.39
C VAL A 147 -12.06 -13.02 19.75
N LEU A 148 -10.80 -12.71 20.01
CA LEU A 148 -10.08 -13.11 21.21
C LEU A 148 -10.72 -12.54 22.50
N GLU A 149 -11.28 -11.33 22.43
CA GLU A 149 -11.96 -10.69 23.57
C GLU A 149 -13.43 -11.11 23.72
N THR A 150 -14.08 -11.60 22.65
CA THR A 150 -15.51 -11.96 22.67
C THR A 150 -15.77 -13.45 22.83
N THR A 151 -14.89 -14.30 22.31
CA THR A 151 -15.03 -15.77 22.39
C THR A 151 -14.09 -16.41 23.39
N GLU A 152 -12.97 -15.77 23.70
CA GLU A 152 -11.99 -16.21 24.68
C GLU A 152 -11.88 -15.20 25.85
N ASN A 153 -10.89 -15.38 26.73
CA ASN A 153 -10.69 -14.59 27.95
C ASN A 153 -9.71 -13.39 27.79
N GLY A 154 -9.42 -12.95 26.56
CA GLY A 154 -8.49 -11.83 26.35
C GLY A 154 -7.02 -12.23 26.14
N LEU A 155 -6.21 -11.25 25.74
CA LEU A 155 -4.82 -11.45 25.31
C LEU A 155 -3.94 -11.84 26.50
N PHE A 156 -4.13 -11.23 27.66
CA PHE A 156 -3.26 -11.52 28.81
C PHE A 156 -3.49 -12.92 29.37
N ASP A 157 -4.71 -13.46 29.28
CA ASP A 157 -4.97 -14.86 29.62
C ASP A 157 -4.36 -15.82 28.59
N LEU A 158 -4.36 -15.47 27.30
CA LEU A 158 -3.61 -16.22 26.29
C LEU A 158 -2.11 -16.22 26.61
N VAL A 159 -1.54 -15.05 26.94
CA VAL A 159 -0.11 -14.90 27.25
C VAL A 159 0.27 -15.67 28.53
N SER A 160 -0.55 -15.64 29.58
CA SER A 160 -0.30 -16.40 30.81
C SER A 160 -0.28 -17.91 30.55
N ARG A 161 -1.27 -18.42 29.80
CA ARG A 161 -1.33 -19.83 29.39
C ARG A 161 -0.14 -20.25 28.54
N VAL A 162 0.29 -19.40 27.60
CA VAL A 162 1.48 -19.64 26.76
C VAL A 162 2.75 -19.68 27.60
N TRP A 163 2.84 -18.82 28.62
CA TRP A 163 3.96 -18.80 29.55
C TRP A 163 3.95 -19.97 30.55
N GLY A 164 2.83 -20.68 30.67
CA GLY A 164 2.65 -21.77 31.64
C GLY A 164 2.49 -21.27 33.08
N ALA A 165 2.05 -20.03 33.24
CA ALA A 165 1.67 -19.43 34.52
C ALA A 165 0.23 -19.78 34.90
#